data_AF-A0A7C9B0Y0-F1
#
_entry.id   AF-A0A7C9B0Y0-F1
#
_cell.length_a   1.000
_cell.length_b   1.000
_cell.length_c   1.000
_cell.angle_alpha   90.00
_cell.angle_beta   90.00
_cell.angle_gamma   90.00
#
_symmetry.space_group_name_H-M   'P 1'
#
loop_
_entity.id
_entity.type
_entity.pdbx_description
1 polymer ?
#
loop_
_entity_poly.entity_id
_entity_poly.type
_entity_poly.pdbx_seq_one_letter_code
_entity_poly.pdbx_strand_id
1 'polypeptide(L)'
;KFVNDLHALISPTPAGTPLSIVLLGKSKNALLSTFLFLDQIVWLGRSGIYKNKERTDLISKISLYCWMGSSVCNTMVEIGELGRLSKSMKKLEKELKRSEKHQNEQYRAQIQKYNDRSLALVKSAMDIVVAVGLLQLAPKKVNPRVTGALGFATSLISCYQLLPSR
;
A
#
# COMPACT_ATOMS: atom_id res chain seq x y z
N LYS A 1 7.24 -9.12 -7.61
CA LYS A 1 6.69 -8.40 -6.42
C LYS A 1 7.03 -9.14 -5.13
N PHE A 2 6.56 -10.39 -4.94
CA PHE A 2 6.91 -11.22 -3.76
C PHE A 2 8.40 -11.31 -3.41
N VAL A 3 9.27 -11.64 -4.39
CA VAL A 3 10.73 -11.70 -4.17
C VAL A 3 11.32 -10.33 -3.80
N ASN A 4 10.77 -9.23 -4.34
CA ASN A 4 11.21 -7.88 -3.99
C ASN A 4 10.76 -7.48 -2.58
N ASP A 5 9.56 -7.90 -2.15
CA ASP A 5 9.07 -7.64 -0.79
C ASP A 5 9.85 -8.47 0.25
N LEU A 6 10.23 -9.71 -0.09
CA LEU A 6 11.09 -10.56 0.74
C LEU A 6 12.51 -9.98 0.84
N HIS A 7 13.04 -9.51 -0.28
CA HIS A 7 14.33 -8.82 -0.33
C HIS A 7 14.29 -7.50 0.47
N ALA A 8 13.19 -6.75 0.42
CA ALA A 8 12.98 -5.55 1.22
C ALA A 8 12.86 -5.85 2.74
N LEU A 9 12.50 -7.07 3.12
CA LEU A 9 12.51 -7.53 4.51
C LEU A 9 13.93 -7.73 5.05
N ILE A 10 14.82 -8.20 4.18
CA ILE A 10 16.21 -8.60 4.47
C ILE A 10 17.18 -7.42 4.27
N SER A 11 16.85 -6.47 3.38
CA SER A 11 17.71 -5.33 3.06
C SER A 11 18.01 -4.46 4.29
N PRO A 12 19.27 -4.01 4.45
CA PRO A 12 19.62 -3.07 5.50
C PRO A 12 18.84 -1.77 5.34
N THR A 13 18.43 -1.19 6.46
CA THR A 13 17.58 0.00 6.51
C THR A 13 18.38 1.28 6.32
N PRO A 14 17.87 2.28 5.58
CA PRO A 14 18.57 3.54 5.39
C PRO A 14 18.86 4.23 6.72
N ALA A 15 20.08 4.75 6.90
CA ALA A 15 20.46 5.49 8.08
C ALA A 15 19.61 6.78 8.21
N GLY A 16 18.97 6.98 9.38
CA GLY A 16 18.24 8.20 9.71
C GLY A 16 16.70 8.16 9.64
N THR A 17 16.09 7.01 9.31
CA THR A 17 14.64 6.81 9.49
C THR A 17 14.30 6.35 10.92
N PRO A 18 13.24 6.87 11.55
CA PRO A 18 12.87 6.46 12.90
C PRO A 18 12.51 4.97 12.93
N LEU A 19 12.99 4.27 13.97
CA LEU A 19 12.87 2.82 14.13
C LEU A 19 11.42 2.32 13.99
N SER A 20 10.46 3.12 14.41
CA SER A 20 9.02 2.83 14.31
C SER A 20 8.54 2.73 12.86
N ILE A 21 8.97 3.62 11.95
CA ILE A 21 8.59 3.57 10.52
C ILE A 21 9.23 2.38 9.84
N VAL A 22 10.48 2.07 10.20
CA VAL A 22 11.21 0.90 9.69
C VAL A 22 10.53 -0.40 10.09
N LEU A 23 10.19 -0.54 11.37
CA LEU A 23 9.50 -1.73 11.88
C LEU A 23 8.13 -1.90 11.21
N LEU A 24 7.40 -0.81 11.02
CA LEU A 24 6.11 -0.82 10.34
C LEU A 24 6.24 -1.19 8.86
N GLY A 25 7.29 -0.73 8.18
CA GLY A 25 7.62 -1.13 6.81
C GLY A 25 7.94 -2.62 6.68
N LYS A 26 8.71 -3.17 7.63
CA LYS A 26 9.00 -4.61 7.68
C LYS A 26 7.73 -5.42 7.98
N SER A 27 6.93 -4.98 8.95
CA SER A 27 5.64 -5.60 9.28
C SER A 27 4.70 -5.63 8.07
N LYS A 28 4.58 -4.52 7.34
CA LYS A 28 3.82 -4.43 6.08
C LYS A 28 4.25 -5.51 5.08
N ASN A 29 5.55 -5.63 4.84
CA ASN A 29 6.10 -6.57 3.86
C ASN A 29 5.93 -8.03 4.31
N ALA A 30 6.07 -8.31 5.61
CA ALA A 30 5.79 -9.63 6.17
C ALA A 30 4.31 -10.01 5.98
N LEU A 31 3.38 -9.11 6.32
CA LEU A 31 1.94 -9.33 6.14
C LEU A 31 1.56 -9.51 4.66
N LEU A 32 2.15 -8.72 3.76
CA LEU A 32 1.89 -8.84 2.32
C LEU A 32 2.45 -10.15 1.74
N SER A 33 3.63 -10.57 2.21
CA SER A 33 4.24 -11.85 1.85
C SER A 33 3.34 -13.02 2.27
N THR A 34 2.86 -13.01 3.52
CA THR A 34 1.91 -14.01 4.01
C THR A 34 0.63 -14.02 3.18
N PHE A 35 0.07 -12.87 2.85
CA PHE A 35 -1.09 -12.77 1.94
C PHE A 35 -0.82 -13.45 0.59
N LEU A 36 0.27 -13.08 -0.09
CA LEU A 36 0.60 -13.62 -1.41
C LEU A 36 0.84 -15.13 -1.38
N PHE A 37 1.44 -15.64 -0.30
CA PHE A 37 1.64 -17.07 -0.09
C PHE A 37 0.32 -17.81 0.12
N LEU A 38 -0.53 -17.31 1.02
CA LEU A 38 -1.84 -17.91 1.28
C LEU A 38 -2.73 -17.84 0.03
N ASP A 39 -2.64 -16.79 -0.77
CA ASP A 39 -3.38 -16.63 -2.02
C ASP A 39 -3.07 -17.75 -3.03
N GLN A 40 -1.83 -18.25 -3.09
CA GLN A 40 -1.50 -19.43 -3.92
C GLN A 40 -2.28 -20.68 -3.49
N ILE A 41 -2.44 -20.88 -2.17
CA ILE A 41 -3.20 -22.01 -1.62
C ILE A 41 -4.69 -21.85 -1.90
N VAL A 42 -5.22 -20.62 -1.79
CA VAL A 42 -6.61 -20.33 -2.14
C VAL A 42 -6.86 -20.57 -3.63
N TRP A 43 -5.94 -20.16 -4.49
CA TRP A 43 -6.02 -20.41 -5.93
C TRP A 43 -6.05 -21.91 -6.25
N LEU A 44 -5.18 -22.70 -5.61
CA LEU A 44 -5.20 -24.16 -5.70
C LEU A 44 -6.54 -24.76 -5.23
N GLY A 45 -7.15 -24.20 -4.19
CA GLY A 45 -8.50 -24.57 -3.77
C GLY A 45 -9.58 -24.27 -4.80
N ARG A 46 -9.50 -23.12 -5.49
CA ARG A 46 -10.46 -22.76 -6.56
C ARG A 46 -10.29 -23.58 -7.83
N SER A 47 -9.07 -24.04 -8.14
CA SER A 47 -8.80 -24.94 -9.26
C SER A 47 -9.37 -26.36 -9.09
N GLY A 48 -9.89 -26.68 -7.90
CA GLY A 48 -10.49 -27.99 -7.61
C GLY A 48 -9.47 -29.09 -7.26
N ILE A 49 -8.17 -28.79 -7.26
CA ILE A 49 -7.09 -29.71 -6.86
C ILE A 49 -7.19 -30.01 -5.36
N TYR A 50 -7.56 -29.01 -4.54
CA TYR A 50 -7.73 -29.17 -3.10
C TYR A 50 -9.22 -29.33 -2.74
N LYS A 51 -9.61 -30.52 -2.27
CA LYS A 51 -11.03 -30.89 -2.05
C LYS A 51 -11.67 -30.30 -0.79
N ASN A 52 -10.90 -29.78 0.17
CA ASN A 52 -11.44 -29.33 1.45
C ASN A 52 -11.85 -27.84 1.42
N LYS A 53 -13.12 -27.59 1.03
CA LYS A 53 -13.69 -26.25 0.86
C LYS A 53 -13.67 -25.40 2.14
N GLU A 54 -13.92 -25.98 3.30
CA GLU A 54 -13.97 -25.24 4.57
C GLU A 54 -12.59 -24.69 4.95
N ARG A 55 -11.55 -25.50 4.81
CA ARG A 55 -10.15 -25.08 5.03
C ARG A 55 -9.77 -23.95 4.06
N THR A 56 -10.14 -24.08 2.79
CA THR A 56 -9.84 -23.05 1.78
C THR A 56 -10.54 -21.72 2.09
N ASP A 57 -11.79 -21.75 2.56
CA ASP A 57 -12.52 -20.53 2.96
C ASP A 57 -11.87 -19.85 4.17
N LEU A 58 -11.47 -20.62 5.18
CA LEU A 58 -10.73 -20.10 6.34
C LEU A 58 -9.39 -19.47 5.92
N ILE A 59 -8.61 -20.16 5.08
CA ILE A 59 -7.34 -19.65 4.56
C ILE A 59 -7.57 -18.36 3.74
N SER A 60 -8.65 -18.30 2.95
CA SER A 60 -9.02 -17.10 2.20
C SER A 60 -9.33 -15.92 3.12
N LYS A 61 -10.03 -16.14 4.23
CA LYS A 61 -10.31 -15.09 5.23
C LYS A 61 -9.04 -14.62 5.93
N ILE A 62 -8.17 -15.55 6.36
CA ILE A 62 -6.88 -15.22 6.99
C ILE A 62 -6.01 -14.40 6.02
N SER A 63 -5.95 -14.81 4.76
CA SER A 63 -5.24 -14.09 3.71
C SER A 63 -5.76 -12.66 3.58
N LEU A 64 -7.08 -12.46 3.51
CA LEU A 64 -7.70 -11.13 3.46
C LEU A 64 -7.39 -10.27 4.69
N TYR A 65 -7.34 -10.84 5.89
CA TYR A 65 -6.91 -10.13 7.09
C TYR A 65 -5.43 -9.71 7.03
N CYS A 66 -4.55 -10.56 6.52
CA CYS A 66 -3.15 -10.20 6.28
C CYS A 66 -3.01 -9.05 5.27
N TRP A 67 -3.79 -9.07 4.19
CA TRP A 67 -3.83 -7.99 3.21
C TRP A 67 -4.35 -6.68 3.80
N MET A 68 -5.43 -6.74 4.59
CA MET A 68 -5.97 -5.58 5.30
C MET A 68 -4.94 -5.00 6.28
N GLY A 69 -4.33 -5.85 7.10
CA GLY A 69 -3.29 -5.45 8.05
C GLY A 69 -2.10 -4.79 7.36
N SER A 70 -1.63 -5.35 6.24
CA SER A 70 -0.58 -4.74 5.43
C SER A 70 -0.98 -3.35 4.91
N SER A 71 -2.22 -3.19 4.46
CA SER A 71 -2.74 -1.91 3.95
C SER A 71 -2.84 -0.83 5.05
N VAL A 72 -3.17 -1.22 6.28
CA VAL A 72 -3.14 -0.34 7.46
C VAL A 72 -1.70 0.10 7.77
N CYS A 73 -0.76 -0.85 7.84
CA CYS A 73 0.65 -0.53 8.02
C CYS A 73 1.18 0.39 6.90
N ASN A 74 0.78 0.18 5.66
CA ASN A 74 1.14 1.04 4.53
C ASN A 74 0.67 2.48 4.74
N THR A 75 -0.60 2.64 5.13
CA THR A 75 -1.22 3.95 5.37
C THR A 75 -0.44 4.72 6.44
N MET A 76 -0.09 4.06 7.55
CA MET A 76 0.69 4.67 8.62
C MET A 76 2.11 5.07 8.17
N VAL A 77 2.78 4.24 7.38
CA VAL A 77 4.11 4.55 6.82
C VAL A 77 4.03 5.75 5.87
N GLU A 78 3.06 5.77 4.95
CA GLU A 78 2.93 6.88 4.00
C GLU A 78 2.55 8.19 4.68
N ILE A 79 1.69 8.18 5.72
CA ILE A 79 1.40 9.38 6.52
C ILE A 79 2.69 9.90 7.19
N GLY A 80 3.50 9.02 7.77
CA GLY A 80 4.77 9.40 8.40
C GLY A 80 5.76 10.01 7.43
N GLU A 81 5.91 9.42 6.24
CA GLU A 81 6.80 9.90 5.20
C GLU A 81 6.29 11.20 4.54
N LEU A 82 4.99 11.33 4.30
CA LEU A 82 4.36 12.57 3.81
C LEU A 82 4.54 13.72 4.80
N GLY A 83 4.36 13.46 6.10
CA GLY A 83 4.59 14.46 7.13
C GLY A 83 6.04 14.96 7.16
N ARG A 84 7.01 14.05 7.00
CA ARG A 84 8.44 14.41 6.91
C ARG A 84 8.77 15.17 5.62
N LEU A 85 8.25 14.72 4.49
CA LEU A 85 8.43 15.35 3.19
C LEU A 85 7.82 16.76 3.15
N SER A 86 6.65 16.94 3.76
CA SER A 86 5.99 18.25 3.89
C SER A 86 6.83 19.24 4.71
N LYS A 87 7.46 18.80 5.81
CA LYS A 87 8.38 19.65 6.59
C LYS A 87 9.60 20.06 5.76
N SER A 88 10.20 19.12 5.03
CA SER A 88 11.34 19.38 4.15
C SER A 88 10.97 20.38 3.05
N MET A 89 9.85 20.17 2.37
CA MET A 89 9.34 21.09 1.35
C MET A 89 9.05 22.48 1.90
N LYS A 90 8.43 22.59 3.08
CA LYS A 90 8.14 23.88 3.72
C LYS A 90 9.41 24.63 4.12
N LYS A 91 10.48 23.90 4.47
CA LYS A 91 11.80 24.50 4.70
C LYS A 91 12.40 25.02 3.40
N LEU A 92 12.42 24.20 2.36
CA LEU A 92 12.93 24.59 1.03
C LEU A 92 12.14 25.77 0.44
N GLU A 93 10.82 25.81 0.65
CA GLU A 93 9.96 26.93 0.23
C GLU A 93 10.30 28.25 0.93
N LYS A 94 10.77 28.21 2.18
CA LYS A 94 11.19 29.42 2.91
C LYS A 94 12.54 29.95 2.45
N GLU A 95 13.44 29.06 2.02
CA GLU A 95 14.78 29.41 1.55
C GLU A 95 14.77 29.97 0.11
N LEU A 96 13.76 29.62 -0.68
CA LEU A 96 13.68 29.94 -2.10
C LEU A 96 12.75 31.14 -2.36
N LYS A 97 13.19 32.14 -3.16
CA LYS A 97 12.32 33.24 -3.59
C LYS A 97 11.17 32.70 -4.44
N ARG A 98 9.97 33.29 -4.29
CA ARG A 98 8.71 32.86 -4.96
C ARG A 98 8.87 32.65 -6.48
N SER A 99 9.75 33.40 -7.14
CA SER A 99 10.03 33.31 -8.59
C SER A 99 10.87 32.07 -8.99
N GLU A 100 11.81 31.62 -8.16
CA GLU A 100 12.67 30.46 -8.46
C GLU A 100 12.03 29.12 -8.04
N LYS A 101 10.91 29.19 -7.32
CA LYS A 101 10.23 28.04 -6.72
C LYS A 101 9.88 26.95 -7.73
N HIS A 102 9.40 27.32 -8.91
CA HIS A 102 8.96 26.37 -9.94
C HIS A 102 10.10 25.95 -10.89
N GLN A 103 11.20 26.70 -10.94
CA GLN A 103 12.37 26.37 -11.76
C GLN A 103 13.36 25.46 -11.03
N ASN A 104 13.32 25.41 -9.69
CA ASN A 104 14.20 24.54 -8.93
C ASN A 104 13.83 23.06 -9.09
N GLU A 105 14.72 22.29 -9.73
CA GLU A 105 14.57 20.85 -9.95
C GLU A 105 14.37 20.06 -8.65
N GLN A 106 15.03 20.47 -7.56
CA GLN A 106 14.89 19.80 -6.26
C GLN A 106 13.49 19.97 -5.66
N TYR A 107 12.82 21.09 -5.94
CA TYR A 107 11.45 21.33 -5.50
C TYR A 107 10.45 20.51 -6.34
N ARG A 108 10.66 20.45 -7.67
CA ARG A 108 9.86 19.62 -8.58
C ARG A 108 9.94 18.13 -8.24
N ALA A 109 11.15 17.62 -7.97
CA ALA A 109 11.35 16.24 -7.56
C ALA A 109 10.65 15.92 -6.23
N GLN A 110 10.66 16.85 -5.27
CA GLN A 110 9.93 16.67 -4.00
C GLN A 110 8.41 16.71 -4.19
N ILE A 111 7.88 17.57 -5.06
CA ILE A 111 6.45 17.58 -5.41
C ILE A 111 6.04 16.26 -6.05
N GLN A 112 6.80 15.77 -7.03
CA GLN A 112 6.49 14.52 -7.71
C GLN A 112 6.45 13.36 -6.71
N LYS A 113 7.49 13.27 -5.86
CA LYS A 113 7.55 12.28 -4.78
C LYS A 113 6.40 12.41 -3.78
N TYR A 114 5.95 13.63 -3.48
CA TYR A 114 4.79 13.87 -2.62
C TYR A 114 3.50 13.37 -3.28
N ASN A 115 3.31 13.69 -4.57
CA ASN A 115 2.14 13.25 -5.34
C ASN A 115 2.09 11.71 -5.43
N ASP A 116 3.19 11.07 -5.78
CA ASP A 116 3.27 9.60 -5.89
C ASP A 116 2.92 8.91 -4.56
N ARG A 117 3.43 9.45 -3.44
CA ARG A 117 3.14 8.94 -2.09
C ARG A 117 1.73 9.23 -1.63
N SER A 118 1.18 10.40 -1.96
CA SER A 118 -0.22 10.73 -1.65
C SER A 118 -1.19 9.81 -2.39
N LEU A 119 -0.87 9.47 -3.64
CA LEU A 119 -1.63 8.54 -4.44
C LEU A 119 -1.51 7.11 -3.90
N ALA A 120 -0.33 6.72 -3.38
CA ALA A 120 -0.14 5.46 -2.66
C ALA A 120 -0.95 5.40 -1.34
N LEU A 121 -1.06 6.52 -0.60
CA LEU A 121 -1.88 6.62 0.60
C LEU A 121 -3.38 6.48 0.28
N VAL A 122 -3.86 7.20 -0.74
CA VAL A 122 -5.25 7.13 -1.20
C VAL A 122 -5.58 5.70 -1.64
N LYS A 123 -4.68 5.07 -2.40
CA LYS A 123 -4.81 3.67 -2.77
C LYS A 123 -4.92 2.76 -1.56
N SER A 124 -4.01 2.86 -0.58
CA SER A 124 -4.05 1.97 0.59
C SER A 124 -5.29 2.18 1.45
N ALA A 125 -5.80 3.41 1.54
CA ALA A 125 -7.08 3.70 2.18
C ALA A 125 -8.25 3.00 1.46
N MET A 126 -8.28 3.04 0.12
CA MET A 126 -9.28 2.31 -0.65
C MET A 126 -9.13 0.79 -0.53
N ASP A 127 -7.90 0.27 -0.54
CA ASP A 127 -7.64 -1.17 -0.38
C ASP A 127 -8.14 -1.68 0.98
N ILE A 128 -8.08 -0.87 2.06
CA ILE A 128 -8.71 -1.20 3.35
C ILE A 128 -10.23 -1.34 3.20
N VAL A 129 -10.90 -0.39 2.53
CA VAL A 129 -12.36 -0.45 2.32
C VAL A 129 -12.74 -1.66 1.46
N VAL A 130 -11.95 -1.98 0.44
CA VAL A 130 -12.13 -3.18 -0.38
C VAL A 130 -11.99 -4.44 0.47
N ALA A 131 -10.96 -4.53 1.31
CA ALA A 131 -10.76 -5.66 2.22
C ALA A 131 -11.93 -5.84 3.20
N VAL A 132 -12.43 -4.75 3.78
CA VAL A 132 -13.61 -4.75 4.66
C VAL A 132 -14.85 -5.27 3.93
N GLY A 133 -15.03 -4.89 2.66
CA GLY A 133 -16.12 -5.39 1.82
C GLY A 133 -16.00 -6.88 1.48
N LEU A 134 -14.79 -7.34 1.13
CA LEU A 134 -14.51 -8.75 0.83
C LEU A 134 -14.66 -9.65 2.05
N LEU A 135 -14.27 -9.17 3.24
CA LEU A 135 -14.46 -9.87 4.51
C LEU A 135 -15.91 -9.80 5.02
N GLN A 136 -16.79 -9.06 4.34
CA GLN A 136 -18.18 -8.82 4.75
C GLN A 136 -18.32 -8.34 6.20
N LEU A 137 -17.37 -7.54 6.69
CA LEU A 137 -17.37 -7.05 8.07
C LEU A 137 -18.46 -6.00 8.32
N ALA A 138 -18.85 -5.26 7.29
CA ALA A 138 -19.88 -4.21 7.38
C ALA A 138 -20.85 -4.27 6.17
N PRO A 139 -21.62 -5.35 6.01
CA PRO A 139 -22.42 -5.59 4.81
C PRO A 139 -23.55 -4.57 4.63
N LYS A 140 -23.97 -3.89 5.71
CA LYS A 140 -24.97 -2.80 5.67
C LYS A 140 -24.42 -1.46 5.17
N LYS A 141 -23.10 -1.26 5.23
CA LYS A 141 -22.44 0.01 4.82
C LYS A 141 -21.61 -0.13 3.55
N VAL A 142 -21.01 -1.30 3.33
CA VAL A 142 -20.16 -1.57 2.17
C VAL A 142 -20.83 -2.67 1.35
N ASN A 143 -21.59 -2.24 0.34
CA ASN A 143 -22.22 -3.17 -0.60
C ASN A 143 -21.19 -3.79 -1.56
N PRO A 144 -21.40 -5.02 -2.05
CA PRO A 144 -20.52 -5.66 -3.03
C PRO A 144 -20.26 -4.81 -4.29
N ARG A 145 -21.24 -3.99 -4.69
CA ARG A 145 -21.10 -3.03 -5.79
C ARG A 145 -20.07 -1.93 -5.50
N VAL A 146 -20.05 -1.42 -4.27
CA VAL A 146 -19.09 -0.40 -3.82
C VAL A 146 -17.69 -1.01 -3.72
N THR A 147 -17.58 -2.21 -3.16
CA THR A 147 -16.33 -2.98 -3.12
C THR A 147 -15.76 -3.22 -4.52
N GLY A 148 -16.61 -3.62 -5.47
CA GLY A 148 -16.21 -3.82 -6.86
C GLY A 148 -15.75 -2.53 -7.55
N ALA A 149 -16.49 -1.43 -7.38
CA ALA A 149 -16.14 -0.13 -7.95
C ALA A 149 -14.81 0.41 -7.37
N LEU A 150 -14.62 0.31 -6.05
CA LEU A 150 -13.37 0.71 -5.41
C LEU A 150 -12.21 -0.20 -5.83
N GLY A 151 -12.41 -1.52 -5.91
CA GLY A 151 -11.38 -2.45 -6.38
C GLY A 151 -10.96 -2.20 -7.84
N PHE A 152 -11.91 -1.82 -8.69
CA PHE A 152 -11.62 -1.39 -10.06
C PHE A 152 -10.80 -0.09 -10.08
N ALA A 153 -11.21 0.92 -9.31
CA ALA A 153 -10.49 2.19 -9.21
C ALA A 153 -9.06 2.00 -8.66
N THR A 154 -8.87 1.18 -7.62
CA THR A 154 -7.52 0.90 -7.07
C THR A 154 -6.64 0.14 -8.05
N SER A 155 -7.23 -0.67 -8.92
CA SER A 155 -6.51 -1.36 -10.00
C SER A 155 -6.03 -0.37 -11.07
N LEU A 156 -6.88 0.60 -11.48
CA LEU A 156 -6.49 1.67 -12.40
C LEU A 156 -5.35 2.52 -11.83
N ILE A 157 -5.43 2.86 -10.55
CA ILE A 157 -4.39 3.60 -9.84
C ILE A 157 -3.07 2.83 -9.83
N SER A 158 -3.12 1.51 -9.64
CA SER A 158 -1.93 0.66 -9.75
C SER A 158 -1.35 0.63 -11.17
N CYS A 159 -2.20 0.57 -12.20
CA CYS A 159 -1.74 0.69 -13.58
C CYS A 159 -1.06 2.04 -13.83
N TYR A 160 -1.62 3.13 -13.30
CA TYR A 160 -1.02 4.46 -13.40
C TYR A 160 0.35 4.54 -12.73
N GLN A 161 0.50 3.97 -11.52
CA GLN A 161 1.79 3.94 -10.80
C GLN A 161 2.86 3.07 -11.48
N LEU A 162 2.46 2.11 -12.30
CA LEU A 162 3.38 1.22 -13.04
C LEU A 162 3.85 1.85 -14.36
N LEU A 163 3.17 2.88 -14.86
CA LEU A 163 3.60 3.57 -16.07
C LEU A 163 4.84 4.42 -15.75
N PRO A 164 5.88 4.38 -16.62
CA PRO A 164 7.04 5.23 -16.44
C PRO A 164 6.62 6.70 -16.52
N SER A 165 6.96 7.47 -15.50
CA SER A 165 6.86 8.93 -15.53
C SER A 165 7.78 9.45 -16.64
N ARG A 166 7.17 10.10 -17.64
CA ARG A 166 7.91 10.88 -18.65
C ARG A 166 8.52 12.12 -18.01
#